data_AF-A0A8T3RMJ6-F1
#
_entry.id   AF-A0A8T3RMJ6-F1
#
_cell.length_a   1.000
_cell.length_b   1.000
_cell.length_c   1.000
_cell.angle_alpha   90.00
_cell.angle_beta   90.00
_cell.angle_gamma   90.00
#
_symmetry.space_group_name_H-M   'P 1'
#
loop_
_entity.id
_entity.type
_entity.pdbx_description
1 polymer ?
#
loop_
_entity_poly.entity_id
_entity_poly.type
_entity_poly.pdbx_seq_one_letter_code
_entity_poly.pdbx_strand_id
1 'polypeptide(L)'
;MRRKMQTAWRHNQVDFAEYSASSPVTNLFKDDADADFIFARESDSVYTKQAILRVLLREAASSIAPTTPIFVVIIPMLPALTLSCEEPLSAPVGARSCAPAFLTDSMSRIAAQSGLPHRDLFALFKASEPRKLYFADDGHWNRTGQALAARVVAEDILQSRVSQRLSNLR
;
A
#
# COMPACT_ATOMS: atom_id res chain seq x y z
N MET A 1 -10.38 -14.50 17.03
CA MET A 1 -9.97 -13.51 16.01
C MET A 1 -9.55 -12.16 16.61
N ARG A 2 -10.29 -11.61 17.60
CA ARG A 2 -9.94 -10.39 18.37
C ARG A 2 -8.51 -10.28 18.89
N ARG A 3 -7.91 -11.38 19.39
CA ARG A 3 -6.52 -11.40 19.84
C ARG A 3 -5.54 -10.97 18.73
N LYS A 4 -5.72 -11.42 17.49
CA LYS A 4 -4.77 -11.11 16.40
C LYS A 4 -4.76 -9.62 16.03
N MET A 5 -5.93 -8.96 16.06
CA MET A 5 -6.04 -7.54 15.71
C MET A 5 -5.57 -6.62 16.83
N GLN A 6 -5.86 -6.96 18.10
CA GLN A 6 -5.27 -6.28 19.26
C GLN A 6 -3.76 -6.48 19.35
N THR A 7 -3.27 -7.68 19.03
CA THR A 7 -1.84 -7.96 18.91
C THR A 7 -1.22 -7.15 17.79
N ALA A 8 -1.83 -7.08 16.60
CA ALA A 8 -1.31 -6.27 15.48
C ALA A 8 -1.28 -4.77 15.78
N TRP A 9 -2.26 -4.23 16.50
CA TRP A 9 -2.28 -2.83 16.93
C TRP A 9 -1.24 -2.54 18.02
N ARG A 10 -1.11 -3.42 19.02
CA ARG A 10 -0.07 -3.30 20.06
C ARG A 10 1.33 -3.45 19.50
N HIS A 11 1.55 -4.43 18.62
CA HIS A 11 2.82 -4.58 17.90
C HIS A 11 3.11 -3.29 17.15
N ASN A 12 2.20 -2.79 16.30
CA ASN A 12 2.49 -1.55 15.59
C ASN A 12 2.78 -0.32 16.45
N GLN A 13 2.19 -0.18 17.65
CA GLN A 13 2.55 0.92 18.56
C GLN A 13 3.92 0.70 19.20
N VAL A 14 4.25 -0.54 19.55
CA VAL A 14 5.57 -0.94 20.07
C VAL A 14 6.62 -0.79 18.97
N ASP A 15 6.37 -1.34 17.77
CA ASP A 15 7.21 -1.27 16.59
C ASP A 15 7.43 0.19 16.17
N PHE A 16 6.40 1.05 16.24
CA PHE A 16 6.57 2.49 15.95
C PHE A 16 7.39 3.21 17.03
N ALA A 17 7.17 2.91 18.31
CA ALA A 17 7.96 3.47 19.39
C ALA A 17 9.43 3.03 19.29
N GLU A 18 9.68 1.77 18.97
CA GLU A 18 11.00 1.20 18.73
C GLU A 18 11.66 1.82 17.49
N TYR A 19 10.93 1.91 16.37
CA TYR A 19 11.36 2.62 15.16
C TYR A 19 11.78 4.06 15.45
N SER A 20 10.94 4.81 16.17
CA SER A 20 11.21 6.21 16.52
C SER A 20 12.38 6.41 17.49
N ALA A 21 12.75 5.36 18.23
CA ALA A 21 13.87 5.37 19.18
C ALA A 21 15.17 4.77 18.59
N SER A 22 15.09 4.03 17.49
CA SER A 22 16.22 3.30 16.89
C SER A 22 17.06 4.14 15.91
N SER A 23 18.37 3.87 15.89
CA SER A 23 19.39 4.47 15.01
C SER A 23 19.23 4.01 13.54
N PRO A 24 19.91 4.60 12.54
CA PRO A 24 19.44 4.68 11.14
C PRO A 24 19.16 3.31 10.51
N VAL A 25 18.14 3.27 9.65
CA VAL A 25 17.77 2.11 8.83
C VAL A 25 19.00 1.54 8.13
N THR A 26 19.44 0.34 8.56
CA THR A 26 20.68 -0.29 8.06
C THR A 26 20.43 -1.32 6.96
N ASN A 27 19.18 -1.72 6.72
CA ASN A 27 18.82 -2.67 5.67
C ASN A 27 17.42 -2.40 5.10
N LEU A 28 17.35 -1.86 3.88
CA LEU A 28 16.10 -1.55 3.18
C LEU A 28 15.29 -2.79 2.77
N PHE A 29 15.87 -3.99 2.82
CA PHE A 29 15.22 -5.25 2.46
C PHE A 29 14.82 -6.09 3.69
N LYS A 30 15.19 -5.61 4.88
CA LYS A 30 14.91 -6.23 6.16
C LYS A 30 14.40 -5.14 7.08
N ASP A 31 13.38 -4.44 6.59
CA ASP A 31 12.69 -3.47 7.40
C ASP A 31 11.64 -4.26 8.19
N ASP A 32 11.92 -4.55 9.46
CA ASP A 32 10.89 -5.03 10.38
C ASP A 32 9.80 -3.95 10.57
N ALA A 33 10.04 -2.72 10.09
CA ALA A 33 9.05 -1.71 9.81
C ALA A 33 8.64 -1.73 8.33
N ASP A 34 8.13 -2.88 7.85
CA ASP A 34 7.28 -2.90 6.67
C ASP A 34 6.33 -1.70 6.80
N ALA A 35 6.22 -0.91 5.73
CA ALA A 35 5.39 0.28 5.68
C ALA A 35 3.90 -0.12 5.66
N ASP A 36 3.49 -0.98 6.59
CA ASP A 36 2.13 -1.36 6.90
C ASP A 36 1.43 -0.10 7.36
N PHE A 37 0.68 0.48 6.44
CA PHE A 37 -0.36 1.39 6.85
C PHE A 37 -1.39 0.54 7.61
N ILE A 38 -1.60 0.88 8.88
CA ILE A 38 -2.57 0.17 9.71
C ILE A 38 -3.93 0.80 9.49
N PHE A 39 -4.98 0.00 9.66
CA PHE A 39 -6.39 0.41 9.67
C PHE A 39 -6.76 1.53 10.67
N ALA A 40 -5.85 1.97 11.54
CA ALA A 40 -6.07 3.10 12.44
C ALA A 40 -5.92 4.42 11.67
N ARG A 41 -6.98 4.78 10.92
CA ARG A 41 -7.09 5.98 10.08
C ARG A 41 -6.62 7.27 10.76
N GLU A 42 -6.77 7.37 12.07
CA GLU A 42 -6.47 8.56 12.87
C GLU A 42 -5.16 8.46 13.66
N SER A 43 -4.32 7.44 13.40
CA SER A 43 -3.04 7.32 14.09
C SER A 43 -1.97 8.25 13.50
N ASP A 44 -1.10 8.77 14.38
CA ASP A 44 0.06 9.60 13.98
C ASP A 44 1.00 8.87 13.01
N SER A 45 1.08 7.54 13.11
CA SER A 45 1.83 6.68 12.19
C SER A 45 1.29 6.77 10.76
N VAL A 46 -0.03 6.73 10.56
CA VAL A 46 -0.64 6.88 9.23
C VAL A 46 -0.34 8.25 8.64
N TYR A 47 -0.46 9.32 9.41
CA TYR A 47 -0.14 10.67 8.92
C TYR A 47 1.34 10.81 8.56
N THR A 48 2.23 10.28 9.40
CA THR A 48 3.68 10.27 9.15
C THR A 48 4.02 9.49 7.88
N LYS A 49 3.50 8.26 7.73
CA LYS A 49 3.74 7.43 6.53
C LYS A 49 3.15 8.09 5.27
N GLN A 50 1.99 8.74 5.35
CA GLN A 50 1.43 9.52 4.22
C GLN A 50 2.32 10.71 3.86
N ALA A 51 2.88 11.41 4.85
CA ALA A 51 3.80 12.52 4.61
C ALA A 51 5.10 12.05 3.94
N ILE A 52 5.68 10.94 4.41
CA ILE A 52 6.86 10.30 3.79
C ILE A 52 6.55 9.90 2.36
N LEU A 53 5.43 9.23 2.11
CA LEU A 53 5.03 8.82 0.75
C LEU A 53 4.87 10.02 -0.20
N ARG A 54 4.30 11.13 0.27
CA ARG A 54 4.18 12.36 -0.54
C ARG A 54 5.53 12.91 -0.94
N VAL A 55 6.49 12.94 -0.01
CA VAL A 55 7.87 13.39 -0.30
C VAL A 55 8.52 12.42 -1.28
N LEU A 56 8.47 11.11 -1.00
CA LEU A 56 9.08 10.08 -1.84
C LEU A 56 8.56 10.09 -3.28
N LEU A 57 7.24 10.16 -3.49
CA LEU A 57 6.68 10.23 -4.85
C LEU A 57 7.00 11.54 -5.56
N ARG A 58 7.10 12.65 -4.83
CA ARG A 58 7.51 13.94 -5.39
C ARG A 58 8.95 13.90 -5.85
N GLU A 59 9.85 13.43 -4.98
CA GLU A 59 11.27 13.28 -5.30
C GLU A 59 11.47 12.30 -6.46
N ALA A 60 10.78 11.15 -6.45
CA ALA A 60 10.82 10.22 -7.58
C ALA A 60 10.39 10.91 -8.90
N ALA A 61 9.32 11.71 -8.86
CA ALA A 61 8.84 12.44 -10.04
C ALA A 61 9.82 13.52 -10.53
N SER A 62 10.60 14.14 -9.64
CA SER A 62 11.55 15.21 -9.99
C SER A 62 12.97 14.74 -10.29
N SER A 63 13.43 13.65 -9.67
CA SER A 63 14.82 13.18 -9.73
C SER A 63 15.07 12.21 -10.87
N ILE A 64 14.03 11.59 -11.41
CA ILE A 64 14.17 10.66 -12.52
C ILE A 64 14.38 11.42 -13.82
N ALA A 65 15.36 10.97 -14.60
CA ALA A 65 15.67 11.56 -15.90
C ALA A 65 14.39 11.73 -16.73
N PRO A 66 14.24 12.84 -17.49
CA PRO A 66 13.00 13.13 -18.24
C PRO A 66 12.50 11.98 -19.13
N THR A 67 13.40 11.07 -19.50
CA THR A 67 13.19 9.93 -20.39
C THR A 67 12.69 8.66 -19.72
N THR A 68 12.72 8.55 -18.38
CA THR A 68 12.31 7.33 -17.69
C THR A 68 10.93 7.52 -17.07
N PRO A 69 9.88 6.91 -17.63
CA PRO A 69 8.54 7.00 -17.07
C PRO A 69 8.42 6.20 -15.78
N ILE A 70 7.68 6.74 -14.81
CA ILE A 70 7.34 6.06 -13.55
C ILE A 70 5.87 5.68 -13.61
N PHE A 71 5.56 4.47 -13.17
CA PHE A 71 4.19 4.01 -12.94
C PHE A 71 4.09 3.42 -11.54
N VAL A 72 3.10 3.86 -10.76
CA VAL A 72 2.93 3.41 -9.36
C VAL A 72 1.88 2.30 -9.29
N VAL A 73 2.25 1.15 -8.72
CA VAL A 73 1.32 0.05 -8.46
C VAL A 73 1.04 -0.01 -6.97
N ILE A 74 -0.24 0.09 -6.59
CA ILE A 74 -0.68 0.05 -5.20
C ILE A 74 -1.32 -1.32 -4.95
N ILE A 75 -0.66 -2.11 -4.10
CA ILE A 75 -1.03 -3.50 -3.82
C ILE A 75 -1.73 -3.53 -2.45
N PRO A 76 -2.99 -3.97 -2.36
CA PRO A 76 -3.66 -4.13 -1.08
C PRO A 76 -3.02 -5.27 -0.27
N MET A 77 -3.11 -5.21 1.06
CA MET A 77 -2.80 -6.35 1.92
C MET A 77 -4.02 -7.28 2.06
N LEU A 78 -3.80 -8.59 2.21
CA LEU A 78 -4.88 -9.58 2.32
C LEU A 78 -5.90 -9.28 3.45
N PRO A 79 -5.51 -8.80 4.65
CA PRO A 79 -6.48 -8.40 5.68
C PRO A 79 -7.44 -7.30 5.21
N ALA A 80 -6.97 -6.33 4.42
CA ALA A 80 -7.81 -5.26 3.89
C ALA A 80 -8.87 -5.79 2.91
N LEU A 81 -8.58 -6.91 2.25
CA LEU A 81 -9.49 -7.55 1.30
C LEU A 81 -10.48 -8.53 1.94
N THR A 82 -10.16 -9.08 3.10
CA THR A 82 -10.90 -10.24 3.67
C THR A 82 -11.61 -9.95 4.98
N LEU A 83 -11.20 -8.93 5.73
CA LEU A 83 -11.87 -8.55 6.97
C LEU A 83 -13.18 -7.83 6.66
N SER A 84 -14.29 -8.29 7.24
CA SER A 84 -15.56 -7.57 7.23
C SER A 84 -15.55 -6.52 8.32
N CYS A 85 -16.05 -5.32 8.01
CA CYS A 85 -16.22 -4.25 8.99
C CYS A 85 -17.43 -4.46 9.92
N GLU A 86 -18.01 -5.67 9.90
CA GLU A 86 -19.27 -6.01 10.56
C GLU A 86 -19.10 -6.62 11.96
N GLU A 87 -17.89 -6.65 12.54
CA GLU A 87 -17.76 -7.01 13.96
C GLU A 87 -17.95 -5.77 14.85
N PRO A 88 -19.10 -5.62 15.55
CA PRO A 88 -19.18 -4.69 16.65
C PRO A 88 -18.44 -5.26 17.88
N LEU A 89 -18.16 -4.37 18.84
CA LEU A 89 -17.88 -4.61 20.27
C LEU A 89 -16.41 -4.40 20.70
N SER A 90 -16.26 -3.39 21.57
CA SER A 90 -15.19 -3.21 22.55
C SER A 90 -13.80 -2.80 22.07
N ALA A 91 -13.61 -2.41 20.81
CA ALA A 91 -12.32 -1.93 20.34
C ALA A 91 -12.06 -0.46 20.78
N PRO A 92 -10.84 -0.11 21.24
CA PRO A 92 -10.50 1.26 21.62
C PRO A 92 -10.78 2.24 20.48
N VAL A 93 -11.00 3.51 20.84
CA VAL A 93 -11.58 4.60 20.01
C VAL A 93 -10.99 4.72 18.60
N GLY A 94 -9.74 4.28 18.35
CA GLY A 94 -9.11 4.25 17.02
C GLY A 94 -9.57 3.15 16.05
N ALA A 95 -10.42 2.20 16.47
CA ALA A 95 -11.01 1.18 15.61
C ALA A 95 -12.32 1.62 14.92
N ARG A 96 -12.73 2.88 15.10
CA ARG A 96 -14.04 3.41 14.69
C ARG A 96 -14.22 3.68 13.19
N SER A 97 -13.20 3.50 12.35
CA SER A 97 -13.35 3.70 10.90
C SER A 97 -12.69 2.59 10.10
N CYS A 98 -13.28 1.39 10.15
CA CYS A 98 -12.97 0.35 9.18
C CYS A 98 -13.41 0.83 7.79
N ALA A 99 -12.47 1.39 7.05
CA ALA A 99 -12.59 1.73 5.65
C ALA A 99 -11.56 0.85 4.91
N PRO A 100 -11.96 -0.36 4.44
CA PRO A 100 -11.02 -1.38 3.95
C PRO A 100 -10.10 -0.87 2.83
N ALA A 101 -10.59 0.05 2.01
CA ALA A 101 -9.85 0.68 0.92
C ALA A 101 -9.09 1.96 1.34
N PHE A 102 -9.31 2.51 2.54
CA PHE A 102 -8.82 3.85 2.90
C PHE A 102 -7.32 4.05 2.67
N LEU A 103 -6.54 3.00 2.91
CA LEU A 103 -5.10 3.05 2.76
C LEU A 103 -4.69 3.13 1.29
N THR A 104 -5.21 2.22 0.46
CA THR A 104 -4.93 2.22 -0.97
C THR A 104 -5.52 3.46 -1.65
N ASP A 105 -6.72 3.90 -1.24
CA ASP A 105 -7.34 5.17 -1.67
C ASP A 105 -6.46 6.37 -1.36
N SER A 106 -5.84 6.39 -0.16
CA SER A 106 -4.96 7.49 0.25
C SER A 106 -3.66 7.48 -0.53
N MET A 107 -3.08 6.31 -0.79
CA MET A 107 -1.92 6.17 -1.67
C MET A 107 -2.24 6.59 -3.10
N SER A 108 -3.40 6.19 -3.64
CA SER A 108 -3.87 6.54 -4.98
C SER A 108 -4.02 8.06 -5.10
N ARG A 109 -4.64 8.70 -4.10
CA ARG A 109 -4.74 10.17 -4.05
C ARG A 109 -3.38 10.84 -4.03
N ILE A 110 -2.43 10.33 -3.25
CA ILE A 110 -1.07 10.89 -3.17
C ILE A 110 -0.34 10.72 -4.51
N ALA A 111 -0.44 9.57 -5.17
CA ALA A 111 0.14 9.33 -6.49
C ALA A 111 -0.47 10.27 -7.55
N ALA A 112 -1.79 10.45 -7.54
CA ALA A 112 -2.49 11.38 -8.42
C ALA A 112 -2.02 12.83 -8.20
N GLN A 113 -1.90 13.27 -6.95
CA GLN A 113 -1.41 14.61 -6.59
C GLN A 113 0.03 14.86 -7.02
N SER A 114 0.87 13.81 -7.05
CA SER A 114 2.23 13.88 -7.57
C SER A 114 2.31 13.79 -9.10
N GLY A 115 1.17 13.74 -9.81
CA GLY A 115 1.12 13.67 -11.26
C GLY A 115 1.63 12.33 -11.84
N LEU A 116 1.69 11.28 -11.02
CA LEU A 116 2.19 9.97 -11.44
C LEU A 116 1.03 9.08 -11.90
N PRO A 117 1.15 8.41 -13.06
CA PRO A 117 0.21 7.37 -13.45
C PRO A 117 0.29 6.22 -12.45
N HIS A 118 -0.86 5.67 -12.07
CA HIS A 118 -0.91 4.64 -11.05
C HIS A 118 -2.11 3.70 -11.23
N ARG A 119 -2.01 2.52 -10.61
CA ARG A 119 -3.10 1.55 -10.49
C ARG A 119 -3.27 1.10 -9.04
N ASP A 120 -4.46 1.34 -8.50
CA ASP A 120 -4.91 0.70 -7.26
C ASP A 120 -5.56 -0.66 -7.57
N LEU A 121 -5.00 -1.72 -7.00
CA LEU A 121 -5.46 -3.09 -7.21
C LEU A 121 -6.55 -3.52 -6.22
N PHE A 122 -6.97 -2.68 -5.27
CA PHE A 122 -7.95 -3.03 -4.24
C PHE A 122 -9.25 -3.60 -4.81
N ALA A 123 -9.92 -2.86 -5.68
CA ALA A 123 -11.21 -3.28 -6.25
C ALA A 123 -11.08 -4.56 -7.08
N LEU A 124 -10.01 -4.66 -7.88
CA LEU A 124 -9.72 -5.83 -8.70
C LEU A 124 -9.50 -7.08 -7.84
N PHE A 125 -8.65 -6.97 -6.82
CA PHE A 125 -8.31 -8.09 -5.96
C PHE A 125 -9.51 -8.50 -5.09
N LYS A 126 -10.29 -7.53 -4.61
CA LYS A 126 -11.53 -7.78 -3.85
C LYS A 126 -12.53 -8.60 -4.65
N ALA A 127 -12.66 -8.35 -5.95
CA ALA A 127 -13.57 -9.08 -6.84
C ALA A 127 -13.06 -10.47 -7.26
N SER A 128 -11.75 -10.75 -7.13
CA SER A 128 -11.09 -11.93 -7.71
C SER A 128 -10.81 -13.06 -6.71
N GLU A 129 -11.65 -13.21 -5.69
CA GLU A 129 -11.45 -14.14 -4.55
C GLU A 129 -10.08 -13.95 -3.86
N PRO A 130 -9.91 -12.94 -2.98
CA PRO A 130 -8.62 -12.52 -2.42
C PRO A 130 -7.71 -13.65 -1.93
N ARG A 131 -8.26 -14.68 -1.27
CA ARG A 131 -7.48 -15.79 -0.71
C ARG A 131 -6.73 -16.61 -1.76
N LYS A 132 -7.16 -16.59 -3.02
CA LYS A 132 -6.48 -17.29 -4.12
C LYS A 132 -5.30 -16.48 -4.70
N LEU A 133 -5.17 -15.21 -4.34
CA LEU A 133 -4.13 -14.31 -4.85
C LEU A 133 -2.92 -14.18 -3.93
N TYR A 134 -2.96 -14.77 -2.74
CA TYR A 134 -1.91 -14.69 -1.72
C TYR A 134 -1.47 -16.08 -1.28
N PHE A 135 -0.26 -16.20 -0.76
CA PHE A 135 0.14 -17.36 0.01
C PHE A 135 -0.62 -17.37 1.34
N ALA A 136 -0.78 -18.56 1.92
CA ALA A 136 -1.60 -18.73 3.12
C ALA A 136 -0.90 -18.27 4.41
N ASP A 137 0.43 -18.17 4.38
CA ASP A 137 1.31 -18.16 5.55
C ASP A 137 2.20 -16.91 5.67
N ASP A 138 2.53 -16.22 4.58
CA ASP A 138 3.49 -15.11 4.61
C ASP A 138 2.90 -13.71 4.29
N GLY A 139 1.61 -13.64 3.96
CA GLY A 139 0.95 -12.38 3.61
C GLY A 139 1.31 -11.79 2.23
N HIS A 140 2.21 -12.43 1.48
CA HIS A 140 2.61 -12.03 0.14
C HIS A 140 1.61 -12.54 -0.90
N TRP A 141 1.46 -11.77 -1.98
CA TRP A 141 0.74 -12.25 -3.16
C TRP A 141 1.48 -13.41 -3.84
N ASN A 142 0.73 -14.41 -4.30
CA ASN A 142 1.28 -15.58 -4.99
C ASN A 142 1.41 -15.31 -6.49
N ARG A 143 1.85 -16.33 -7.24
CA ARG A 143 2.02 -16.25 -8.70
C ARG A 143 0.74 -15.82 -9.44
N THR A 144 -0.42 -16.27 -8.97
CA THR A 144 -1.73 -15.92 -9.55
C THR A 144 -2.04 -14.43 -9.34
N GLY A 145 -1.81 -13.92 -8.12
CA GLY A 145 -1.94 -12.50 -7.81
C GLY A 145 -1.01 -11.62 -8.64
N GLN A 146 0.26 -12.01 -8.74
CA GLN A 146 1.26 -11.31 -9.54
C GLN A 146 0.91 -11.30 -11.04
N ALA A 147 0.48 -12.44 -11.59
CA ALA A 147 0.08 -12.53 -13.00
C ALA A 147 -1.13 -11.65 -13.32
N LEU A 148 -2.13 -11.62 -12.43
CA LEU A 148 -3.31 -10.76 -12.58
C LEU A 148 -2.91 -9.27 -12.55
N ALA A 149 -2.07 -8.88 -11.58
CA ALA A 149 -1.59 -7.51 -11.47
C ALA A 149 -0.76 -7.10 -12.69
N ALA A 150 0.20 -7.93 -13.12
CA ALA A 150 1.06 -7.66 -14.25
C ALA A 150 0.26 -7.46 -15.55
N ARG A 151 -0.77 -8.28 -15.78
CA ARG A 151 -1.64 -8.14 -16.95
C ARG A 151 -2.35 -6.79 -16.97
N VAL A 152 -3.04 -6.42 -15.89
CA VAL A 152 -3.80 -5.16 -15.82
C VAL A 152 -2.88 -3.95 -15.86
N VAL A 153 -1.76 -3.99 -15.14
CA VAL A 153 -0.78 -2.89 -15.14
C VAL A 153 -0.13 -2.74 -16.53
N ALA A 154 0.13 -3.82 -17.26
CA ALA A 154 0.64 -3.73 -18.62
C ALA A 154 -0.37 -3.04 -19.55
N GLU A 155 -1.66 -3.38 -19.46
CA GLU A 155 -2.74 -2.70 -20.20
C GLU A 155 -2.78 -1.19 -19.87
N ASP A 156 -2.65 -0.83 -18.59
CA ASP A 156 -2.63 0.58 -18.16
C ASP A 156 -1.41 1.34 -18.68
N ILE A 157 -0.23 0.73 -18.61
CA ILE A 157 1.01 1.34 -19.11
C ILE A 157 0.86 1.62 -20.61
N LEU A 158 0.33 0.67 -21.37
CA LEU A 158 0.07 0.80 -22.81
C LEU A 158 -0.92 1.93 -23.14
N GLN A 159 -1.92 2.15 -22.29
CA GLN A 159 -2.93 3.20 -22.47
C GLN A 159 -2.52 4.57 -21.89
N SER A 160 -1.53 4.60 -20.99
CA SER A 160 -1.12 5.81 -20.31
C SER A 160 -0.14 6.66 -21.14
N ARG A 161 0.07 7.92 -20.68
CA ARG A 161 1.09 8.83 -21.23
C ARG A 161 2.53 8.27 -21.17
N VAL A 162 2.76 7.21 -20.39
CA VAL A 162 4.01 6.45 -20.39
C VAL A 162 4.33 5.94 -21.79
N SER A 163 3.34 5.35 -22.48
CA SER A 163 3.53 4.83 -23.82
C SER A 163 3.74 5.93 -24.86
N GLN A 164 3.07 7.07 -24.71
CA GLN A 164 3.30 8.23 -25.59
C GLN A 164 4.74 8.77 -25.48
N ARG A 165 5.33 8.79 -24.27
CA ARG A 165 6.73 9.17 -24.09
C ARG A 165 7.70 8.14 -24.66
N LEU A 166 7.45 6.85 -24.48
CA LEU A 166 8.28 5.79 -25.05
C LEU A 166 8.28 5.80 -26.60
N SER A 167 7.14 6.13 -27.21
CA SER A 167 7.03 6.27 -28.67
C SER A 167 7.82 7.45 -29.23
N ASN A 168 8.02 8.53 -28.45
CA ASN A 168 8.78 9.71 -28.86
C ASN A 168 10.30 9.59 -28.66
N LEU A 169 10.77 8.47 -28.09
CA LEU A 169 12.19 8.16 -27.90
C LEU A 169 12.74 7.20 -28.98
N ARG A 170 11.88 6.72 -29.89
CA ARG A 170 12.25 5.91 -31.05
C ARG A 170 12.35 6.79 -32.29
#